data_AF-A0A7Y5N428-F1
#
_entry.id   AF-A0A7Y5N428-F1
#
_cell.length_a   1.000
_cell.length_b   1.000
_cell.length_c   1.000
_cell.angle_alpha   90.00
_cell.angle_beta   90.00
_cell.angle_gamma   90.00
#
_symmetry.space_group_name_H-M   'P 1'
#
loop_
_entity.id
_entity.type
_entity.pdbx_description
1 polymer ?
#
loop_
_entity_poly.entity_id
_entity_poly.type
_entity_poly.pdbx_seq_one_letter_code
_entity_poly.pdbx_strand_id
1 'polypeptide(L)'
;MSIHKLSLILLYSLTVAATLYLAGYGFEYYALDLQDRPHHELHEKWKPSGLIGQGAGIVGSALMLILLLYSARKRLRFMQQGWGDIRYWLNYHIWMGITGPVLVIFHTTFKFGGIVAVSFWSMMAVALSGVLGRYIYVQIPRSLSGDELSSAELQELEEHYRRQLSSEASGNAVALSILDSFLKWNSQVSGGLLTWLKRDLSATIRYRRLKRQLQTDAGLSSGDAKRLVRLARRRALLERRVAFLGHARKLLHHWHVFHKPFAIIMLVIMVVHVAVAIFLGYTWIF
;
A
#
# COMPACT_ATOMS: atom_id res chain seq x y z
N MET A 1 -17.28 -11.76 6.66
CA MET A 1 -16.11 -10.86 6.46
C MET A 1 -15.39 -10.77 7.80
N SER A 2 -14.06 -10.97 7.88
CA SER A 2 -13.38 -10.96 9.19
C SER A 2 -13.43 -9.56 9.84
N ILE A 3 -13.54 -9.51 11.17
CA ILE A 3 -13.64 -8.25 11.96
C ILE A 3 -12.50 -7.28 11.58
N HIS A 4 -11.27 -7.78 11.44
CA HIS A 4 -10.12 -6.98 11.02
C HIS A 4 -10.26 -6.36 9.62
N LYS A 5 -10.90 -7.06 8.68
CA LYS A 5 -11.12 -6.52 7.34
C LYS A 5 -12.15 -5.40 7.39
N LEU A 6 -13.22 -5.57 8.19
CA LEU A 6 -14.22 -4.53 8.40
C LEU A 6 -13.60 -3.30 9.09
N SER A 7 -12.78 -3.49 10.13
CA SER A 7 -12.11 -2.38 10.81
C SER A 7 -11.18 -1.61 9.88
N LEU A 8 -10.41 -2.29 9.03
CA LEU A 8 -9.54 -1.61 8.07
C LEU A 8 -10.35 -0.83 7.03
N ILE A 9 -11.43 -1.41 6.50
CA ILE A 9 -12.32 -0.70 5.57
C ILE A 9 -12.84 0.58 6.23
N LEU A 10 -13.35 0.48 7.47
CA LEU A 10 -13.85 1.63 8.22
C LEU A 10 -12.76 2.70 8.42
N LEU A 11 -11.55 2.31 8.81
CA LEU A 11 -10.43 3.23 9.03
C LEU A 11 -9.98 3.95 7.76
N TYR A 12 -9.89 3.23 6.63
CA TYR A 12 -9.57 3.84 5.34
C TYR A 12 -10.71 4.75 4.85
N SER A 13 -11.97 4.33 5.00
CA SER A 13 -13.14 5.16 4.69
C SER A 13 -13.16 6.45 5.54
N LEU A 14 -12.87 6.34 6.84
CA LEU A 14 -12.74 7.49 7.73
C LEU A 14 -11.60 8.41 7.30
N THR A 15 -10.45 7.86 6.92
CA THR A 15 -9.31 8.64 6.43
C THR A 15 -9.68 9.43 5.17
N VAL A 16 -10.33 8.77 4.21
CA VAL A 16 -10.80 9.42 2.98
C VAL A 16 -11.83 10.49 3.28
N ALA A 17 -12.84 10.19 4.12
CA ALA A 17 -13.87 11.15 4.50
C ALA A 17 -13.28 12.37 5.22
N ALA A 18 -12.37 12.16 6.18
CA ALA A 18 -11.66 13.23 6.88
C ALA A 18 -10.80 14.07 5.92
N THR A 19 -10.11 13.43 4.98
CA THR A 19 -9.30 14.13 3.96
C THR A 19 -10.17 14.99 3.07
N LEU A 20 -11.29 14.46 2.57
CA LEU A 20 -12.24 15.19 1.73
C LEU A 20 -12.90 16.33 2.49
N TYR A 21 -13.26 16.11 3.75
CA TYR A 21 -13.80 17.15 4.63
C TYR A 21 -12.80 18.28 4.85
N LEU A 22 -11.54 17.96 5.21
CA LEU A 22 -10.49 18.96 5.43
C LEU A 22 -10.16 19.71 4.13
N ALA A 23 -10.06 19.00 3.01
CA ALA A 23 -9.80 19.61 1.71
C ALA A 23 -10.96 20.52 1.27
N GLY A 24 -12.21 20.11 1.47
CA GLY A 24 -13.40 20.89 1.12
C GLY A 24 -13.57 22.12 2.03
N TYR A 25 -13.49 21.94 3.35
CA TYR A 25 -13.64 23.04 4.31
C TYR A 25 -12.48 24.05 4.23
N GLY A 26 -11.28 23.59 3.90
CA GLY A 26 -10.10 24.43 3.73
C GLY A 26 -9.87 24.91 2.30
N PHE A 27 -10.74 24.58 1.34
CA PHE A 27 -10.45 24.78 -0.09
C PHE A 27 -10.14 26.24 -0.41
N GLU A 28 -11.00 27.17 0.01
CA GLU A 28 -10.84 28.60 -0.22
C GLU A 28 -9.54 29.12 0.42
N TYR A 29 -9.21 28.64 1.62
CA TYR A 29 -7.97 29.02 2.31
C TYR A 29 -6.71 28.47 1.62
N TYR A 30 -6.74 27.22 1.14
CA TYR A 30 -5.59 26.58 0.50
C TYR A 30 -5.39 27.01 -0.96
N ALA A 31 -6.45 27.46 -1.64
CA ALA A 31 -6.40 27.97 -3.00
C ALA A 31 -5.73 29.36 -3.10
N LEU A 32 -5.72 30.12 -2.01
CA LEU A 32 -5.03 31.41 -1.93
C LEU A 32 -3.50 31.25 -1.99
N ASP A 33 -2.85 32.27 -2.54
CA ASP A 33 -1.41 32.42 -2.51
C ASP A 33 -0.91 32.55 -1.06
N LEU A 34 0.35 32.15 -0.83
CA LEU A 34 0.91 32.07 0.52
C LEU A 34 0.90 33.41 1.27
N GLN A 35 0.94 34.52 0.52
CA GLN A 35 0.98 35.90 0.99
C GLN A 35 -0.41 36.42 1.41
N ASP A 36 -1.48 35.93 0.79
CA ASP A 36 -2.85 36.38 1.04
C ASP A 36 -3.52 35.61 2.18
N ARG A 37 -3.04 34.39 2.46
CA ARG A 37 -3.58 33.52 3.51
C ARG A 37 -3.71 34.18 4.89
N PRO A 38 -2.75 34.98 5.39
CA PRO A 38 -2.88 35.66 6.69
C PRO A 38 -4.08 36.61 6.79
N HIS A 39 -4.59 37.11 5.67
CA HIS A 39 -5.71 38.05 5.62
C HIS A 39 -7.08 37.36 5.50
N HIS A 40 -7.09 36.04 5.31
CA HIS A 40 -8.34 35.28 5.18
C HIS A 40 -8.93 34.92 6.54
N GLU A 41 -10.25 34.94 6.68
CA GLU A 41 -10.96 34.68 7.94
C GLU A 41 -10.64 33.30 8.55
N LEU A 42 -10.37 32.32 7.68
CA LEU A 42 -10.02 30.96 8.06
C LEU A 42 -8.56 30.81 8.56
N HIS A 43 -7.71 31.83 8.43
CA HIS A 43 -6.29 31.74 8.78
C HIS A 43 -6.06 31.30 10.23
N GLU A 44 -6.78 31.89 11.18
CA GLU A 44 -6.62 31.60 12.60
C GLU A 44 -6.94 30.14 12.95
N LYS A 45 -7.82 29.49 12.18
CA LYS A 45 -8.16 28.07 12.38
C LYS A 45 -7.16 27.14 11.72
N TRP A 46 -6.68 27.49 10.52
CA TRP A 46 -5.93 26.58 9.66
C TRP A 46 -4.42 26.77 9.71
N LYS A 47 -3.91 27.89 10.18
CA LYS A 47 -2.47 28.08 10.39
C LYS A 47 -1.91 26.93 11.26
N PRO A 48 -0.61 26.60 11.18
CA PRO A 48 -0.05 25.46 11.91
C PRO A 48 -0.26 25.49 13.43
N SER A 49 -0.40 26.69 14.03
CA SER A 49 -0.74 26.92 15.44
C SER A 49 -2.23 27.16 15.70
N GLY A 50 -3.07 27.11 14.66
CA GLY A 50 -4.52 27.25 14.76
C GLY A 50 -5.17 25.94 15.19
N LEU A 51 -6.42 26.02 15.65
CA LEU A 51 -7.14 24.87 16.22
C LEU A 51 -7.14 23.63 15.30
N ILE A 52 -7.42 23.81 14.01
CA ILE A 52 -7.51 22.71 13.03
C ILE A 52 -6.11 22.30 12.58
N GLY A 53 -5.26 23.27 12.22
CA GLY A 53 -3.91 23.00 11.75
C GLY A 53 -3.06 22.27 12.79
N GLN A 54 -3.06 22.75 14.03
CA GLN A 54 -2.33 22.13 15.13
C GLN A 54 -2.94 20.79 15.56
N GLY A 55 -4.26 20.68 15.59
CA GLY A 55 -4.96 19.42 15.85
C GLY A 55 -4.57 18.33 14.85
N ALA A 56 -4.51 18.67 13.55
CA ALA A 56 -4.01 17.76 12.52
C ALA A 56 -2.54 17.35 12.75
N GLY A 57 -1.70 18.28 13.19
CA GLY A 57 -0.30 18.02 13.54
C GLY A 57 -0.15 17.07 14.73
N ILE A 58 -0.94 17.26 15.79
CA ILE A 58 -0.95 16.41 16.99
C ILE A 58 -1.42 15.00 16.65
N VAL A 59 -2.58 14.87 16.00
CA VAL A 59 -3.12 13.55 15.63
C VAL A 59 -2.18 12.85 14.64
N GLY A 60 -1.66 13.57 13.64
CA GLY A 60 -0.71 13.05 12.67
C GLY A 60 0.58 12.53 13.32
N SER A 61 1.17 13.31 14.21
CA SER A 61 2.39 12.94 14.95
C SER A 61 2.15 11.78 15.93
N ALA A 62 0.98 11.75 16.59
CA ALA A 62 0.59 10.64 17.45
C ALA A 62 0.50 9.32 16.67
N LEU A 63 -0.12 9.32 15.48
CA LEU A 63 -0.15 8.15 14.59
C LEU A 63 1.27 7.73 14.18
N MET A 64 2.17 8.69 13.95
CA MET A 64 3.59 8.43 13.64
C MET A 64 4.42 7.92 14.82
N LEU A 65 4.01 8.17 16.05
CA LEU A 65 4.63 7.54 17.22
C LEU A 65 4.07 6.13 17.43
N ILE A 66 2.75 5.95 17.26
CA ILE A 66 2.08 4.65 17.43
C ILE A 66 2.56 3.63 16.38
N LEU A 67 2.93 4.05 15.15
CA LEU A 67 3.50 3.12 14.16
C LEU A 67 4.80 2.45 14.64
N LEU A 68 5.52 3.03 15.61
CA LEU A 68 6.70 2.42 16.22
C LEU A 68 6.35 1.17 17.02
N LEU A 69 5.10 1.02 17.47
CA LEU A 69 4.63 -0.20 18.12
C LEU A 69 4.73 -1.43 17.21
N TYR A 70 4.66 -1.26 15.89
CA TYR A 70 4.95 -2.36 14.96
C TYR A 70 6.41 -2.84 15.11
N SER A 71 7.35 -1.90 15.13
CA SER A 71 8.78 -2.20 15.32
C SER A 71 9.05 -2.80 16.70
N ALA A 72 8.39 -2.28 17.74
CA ALA A 72 8.45 -2.81 19.09
C ALA A 72 7.91 -4.25 19.15
N ARG A 73 6.70 -4.50 18.61
CA ARG A 73 6.10 -5.83 18.53
C ARG A 73 6.98 -6.83 17.79
N LYS A 74 7.74 -6.40 16.78
CA LYS A 74 8.65 -7.28 16.04
C LYS A 74 9.87 -7.68 16.87
N ARG A 75 10.28 -6.90 17.87
CA ARG A 75 11.54 -7.10 18.63
C ARG A 75 11.33 -7.54 20.08
N LEU A 76 10.22 -7.17 20.70
CA LEU A 76 9.93 -7.42 22.11
C LEU A 76 9.22 -8.77 22.28
N ARG A 77 9.87 -9.71 22.99
CA ARG A 77 9.40 -11.10 23.16
C ARG A 77 7.98 -11.19 23.75
N PHE A 78 7.65 -10.36 24.74
CA PHE A 78 6.33 -10.38 25.38
C PHE A 78 5.19 -9.98 24.41
N MET A 79 5.43 -9.05 23.48
CA MET A 79 4.45 -8.65 22.47
C MET A 79 4.29 -9.69 21.37
N GLN A 80 5.37 -10.42 21.05
CA GLN A 80 5.32 -11.48 20.04
C GLN A 80 4.38 -12.62 20.43
N GLN A 81 4.26 -12.91 21.74
CA GLN A 81 3.51 -14.05 22.27
C GLN A 81 2.02 -13.73 22.56
N GLY A 82 1.68 -12.49 22.92
CA GLY A 82 0.33 -12.16 23.38
C GLY A 82 -0.54 -11.28 22.46
N TRP A 83 0.05 -10.56 21.50
CA TRP A 83 -0.62 -9.41 20.86
C TRP A 83 -1.11 -9.69 19.43
N GLY A 84 -1.51 -10.93 19.12
CA GLY A 84 -2.11 -11.31 17.84
C GLY A 84 -1.16 -11.37 16.63
N ASP A 85 -1.70 -11.70 15.45
CA ASP A 85 -0.92 -11.98 14.23
C ASP A 85 -0.19 -10.73 13.68
N ILE A 86 1.08 -10.87 13.30
CA ILE A 86 1.93 -9.83 12.70
C ILE A 86 1.33 -9.21 11.43
N ARG A 87 0.51 -9.99 10.70
CA ARG A 87 -0.18 -9.55 9.50
C ARG A 87 -1.11 -8.37 9.78
N TYR A 88 -1.81 -8.38 10.92
CA TYR A 88 -2.71 -7.28 11.30
C TYR A 88 -1.92 -6.04 11.70
N TRP A 89 -0.85 -6.20 12.48
CA TRP A 89 0.05 -5.11 12.86
C TRP A 89 0.64 -4.39 11.65
N LEU A 90 1.06 -5.14 10.62
CA LEU A 90 1.54 -4.55 9.38
C LEU A 90 0.44 -3.74 8.67
N ASN A 91 -0.80 -4.21 8.67
CA ASN A 91 -1.91 -3.48 8.04
C ASN A 91 -2.21 -2.17 8.77
N TYR A 92 -2.23 -2.16 10.10
CA TYR A 92 -2.41 -0.92 10.88
C TYR A 92 -1.20 0.02 10.75
N HIS A 93 0.02 -0.52 10.72
CA HIS A 93 1.23 0.27 10.48
C HIS A 93 1.15 1.03 9.15
N ILE A 94 0.73 0.37 8.07
CA ILE A 94 0.59 1.01 6.75
C ILE A 94 -0.53 2.05 6.78
N TRP A 95 -1.66 1.75 7.42
CA TRP A 95 -2.75 2.73 7.55
C TRP A 95 -2.28 3.99 8.28
N MET A 96 -1.65 3.85 9.45
CA MET A 96 -1.08 4.98 10.21
C MET A 96 0.00 5.72 9.41
N GLY A 97 0.85 4.97 8.69
CA GLY A 97 1.88 5.52 7.79
C GLY A 97 1.34 6.21 6.54
N ILE A 98 0.03 6.17 6.28
CA ILE A 98 -0.65 6.94 5.23
C ILE A 98 -1.43 8.11 5.88
N THR A 99 -2.27 7.80 6.87
CA THR A 99 -3.13 8.79 7.53
C THR A 99 -2.32 9.85 8.29
N GLY A 100 -1.25 9.46 8.97
CA GLY A 100 -0.36 10.39 9.67
C GLY A 100 0.20 11.47 8.73
N PRO A 101 0.92 11.08 7.64
CA PRO A 101 1.42 12.04 6.67
C PRO A 101 0.34 12.92 6.04
N VAL A 102 -0.85 12.37 5.74
CA VAL A 102 -1.97 13.17 5.21
C VAL A 102 -2.36 14.29 6.18
N LEU A 103 -2.49 14.00 7.47
CA LEU A 103 -2.81 15.00 8.49
C LEU A 103 -1.66 16.02 8.66
N VAL A 104 -0.40 15.57 8.62
CA VAL A 104 0.76 16.46 8.71
C VAL A 104 0.86 17.39 7.50
N ILE A 105 0.46 16.97 6.29
CA ILE A 105 0.38 17.85 5.11
C ILE A 105 -0.60 19.01 5.36
N PHE A 106 -1.77 18.73 5.93
CA PHE A 106 -2.71 19.78 6.30
C PHE A 106 -2.15 20.69 7.41
N HIS A 107 -1.48 20.11 8.42
CA HIS A 107 -0.81 20.89 9.47
C HIS A 107 0.22 21.87 8.92
N THR A 108 1.01 21.49 7.90
CA THR A 108 2.02 22.39 7.33
C THR A 108 1.41 23.52 6.51
N THR A 109 0.09 23.49 6.26
CA THR A 109 -0.60 24.39 5.34
C THR A 109 0.00 24.42 3.94
N PHE A 110 0.61 23.31 3.50
CA PHE A 110 1.36 23.22 2.24
C PHE A 110 2.53 24.24 2.13
N LYS A 111 3.06 24.69 3.27
CA LYS A 111 4.27 25.51 3.36
C LYS A 111 5.46 24.63 3.75
N PHE A 112 6.49 24.62 2.91
CA PHE A 112 7.68 23.79 3.14
C PHE A 112 8.91 24.70 3.18
N GLY A 113 9.50 24.88 4.36
CA GLY A 113 10.67 25.74 4.54
C GLY A 113 11.52 25.37 5.75
N GLY A 114 12.76 25.88 5.78
CA GLY A 114 13.72 25.67 6.85
C GLY A 114 14.07 24.20 7.11
N ILE A 115 14.55 23.90 8.31
CA ILE A 115 14.92 22.53 8.72
C ILE A 115 13.71 21.58 8.77
N VAL A 116 12.50 22.12 8.96
CA VAL A 116 11.25 21.36 8.99
C VAL A 116 10.94 20.74 7.62
N ALA A 117 11.37 21.38 6.53
CA ALA A 117 11.24 20.81 5.18
C ALA A 117 11.99 19.47 5.04
N VAL A 118 13.14 19.30 5.72
CA VAL A 118 13.89 18.04 5.72
C VAL A 118 13.06 16.92 6.36
N SER A 119 12.40 17.20 7.49
CA SER A 119 11.49 16.26 8.14
C SER A 119 10.31 15.90 7.23
N PHE A 120 9.69 16.92 6.61
CA PHE A 120 8.56 16.73 5.71
C PHE A 120 8.89 15.85 4.51
N TRP A 121 10.00 16.12 3.81
CA TRP A 121 10.40 15.31 2.66
C TRP A 121 10.87 13.91 3.07
N SER A 122 11.49 13.78 4.25
CA SER A 122 11.82 12.46 4.81
C SER A 122 10.56 11.66 5.13
N MET A 123 9.55 12.28 5.73
CA MET A 123 8.24 11.69 5.98
C MET A 123 7.59 11.21 4.67
N MET A 124 7.58 12.05 3.63
CA MET A 124 7.02 11.71 2.33
C MET A 124 7.77 10.54 1.69
N ALA A 125 9.11 10.54 1.75
CA ALA A 125 9.93 9.45 1.25
C ALA A 125 9.63 8.12 1.98
N VAL A 126 9.47 8.16 3.31
CA VAL A 126 9.12 6.99 4.14
C VAL A 126 7.71 6.49 3.80
N ALA A 127 6.73 7.38 3.70
CA ALA A 127 5.35 7.02 3.39
C ALA A 127 5.23 6.36 2.00
N LEU A 128 5.79 7.00 0.97
CA LEU A 128 5.78 6.48 -0.41
C LEU A 128 6.57 5.18 -0.53
N SER A 129 7.77 5.12 0.07
CA SER A 129 8.56 3.89 0.08
C SER A 129 7.89 2.77 0.88
N GLY A 130 7.10 3.09 1.90
CA GLY A 130 6.30 2.12 2.67
C GLY A 130 5.21 1.48 1.82
N VAL A 131 4.47 2.29 1.03
CA VAL A 131 3.48 1.78 0.06
C VAL A 131 4.15 0.88 -0.97
N LEU A 132 5.30 1.29 -1.50
CA LEU A 132 6.09 0.47 -2.43
C LEU A 132 6.57 -0.84 -1.78
N GLY A 133 7.08 -0.77 -0.55
CA GLY A 133 7.50 -1.94 0.22
C GLY A 133 6.35 -2.92 0.42
N ARG A 134 5.13 -2.43 0.71
CA ARG A 134 3.94 -3.27 0.79
C ARG A 134 3.58 -3.91 -0.56
N TYR A 135 3.65 -3.16 -1.66
CA TYR A 135 3.39 -3.71 -2.98
C TYR A 135 4.31 -4.90 -3.27
N ILE A 136 5.62 -4.74 -3.04
CA ILE A 136 6.62 -5.80 -3.21
C ILE A 136 6.35 -6.98 -2.26
N TYR A 137 6.04 -6.69 -0.99
CA TYR A 137 5.76 -7.71 0.02
C TYR A 137 4.60 -8.63 -0.36
N VAL A 138 3.53 -8.10 -0.97
CA VAL A 138 2.36 -8.88 -1.40
C VAL A 138 2.65 -9.77 -2.62
N GLN A 139 3.74 -9.51 -3.35
CA GLN A 139 4.15 -10.38 -4.46
C GLN A 139 4.85 -11.66 -3.99
N ILE A 140 5.33 -11.72 -2.75
CA ILE A 140 5.96 -12.93 -2.19
C ILE A 140 4.84 -13.94 -1.87
N PRO A 141 4.82 -15.12 -2.52
CA PRO A 141 3.86 -16.17 -2.19
C PRO A 141 4.04 -16.65 -0.76
N ARG A 142 2.95 -16.70 0.01
CA ARG A 142 2.95 -17.12 1.41
C ARG A 142 1.84 -18.13 1.70
N SER A 143 2.08 -19.01 2.65
CA SER A 143 1.13 -19.99 3.17
C SER A 143 -0.01 -19.30 3.94
N LEU A 144 -1.04 -20.07 4.30
CA LEU A 144 -2.12 -19.58 5.18
C LEU A 144 -1.61 -19.20 6.57
N SER A 145 -0.51 -19.79 7.03
CA SER A 145 0.19 -19.45 8.27
C SER A 145 1.02 -18.16 8.15
N GLY A 146 1.26 -17.69 6.92
CA GLY A 146 1.97 -16.44 6.64
C GLY A 146 3.45 -16.63 6.34
N ASP A 147 3.94 -17.86 6.30
CA ASP A 147 5.31 -18.19 5.95
C ASP A 147 5.53 -18.13 4.44
N GLU A 148 6.74 -17.79 4.01
CA GLU A 148 7.09 -17.82 2.59
C GLU A 148 7.09 -19.27 2.10
N LEU A 149 6.43 -19.51 0.96
CA LEU A 149 6.36 -20.86 0.38
C LEU A 149 7.77 -21.31 -0.05
N SER A 150 8.11 -22.55 0.28
CA SER A 150 9.32 -23.22 -0.20
C SER A 150 9.26 -23.43 -1.72
N SER A 151 10.43 -23.66 -2.33
CA SER A 151 10.50 -23.99 -3.75
C SER A 151 9.69 -25.23 -4.12
N ALA A 152 9.65 -26.23 -3.24
CA ALA A 152 8.87 -27.45 -3.42
C ALA A 152 7.36 -27.17 -3.40
N GLU A 153 6.86 -26.41 -2.42
CA GLU A 153 5.44 -26.03 -2.35
C GLU A 153 5.02 -25.16 -3.55
N LEU A 154 5.90 -24.29 -4.04
CA LEU A 154 5.65 -23.48 -5.23
C LEU A 154 5.50 -24.34 -6.49
N GLN A 155 6.39 -25.32 -6.67
CA GLN A 155 6.33 -26.27 -7.79
C GLN A 155 5.08 -27.13 -7.72
N GLU A 156 4.71 -27.62 -6.54
CA GLU A 156 3.48 -28.38 -6.33
C GLU A 156 2.23 -27.56 -6.68
N LEU A 157 2.17 -26.30 -6.24
CA LEU A 157 1.05 -25.42 -6.53
C LEU A 157 0.96 -25.05 -8.02
N GLU A 158 2.10 -24.89 -8.69
CA GLU A 158 2.18 -24.68 -10.14
C GLU A 158 1.64 -25.90 -10.90
N GLU A 159 2.12 -27.10 -10.53
CA GLU A 159 1.65 -28.37 -11.09
C GLU A 159 0.16 -28.59 -10.87
N HIS A 160 -0.34 -28.27 -9.68
CA HIS A 160 -1.77 -28.35 -9.35
C HIS A 160 -2.61 -27.49 -10.31
N TYR A 161 -2.25 -26.21 -10.49
CA TYR A 161 -2.97 -25.33 -11.42
C TYR A 161 -2.79 -25.73 -12.89
N ARG A 162 -1.63 -26.26 -13.26
CA ARG A 162 -1.38 -26.78 -14.62
C ARG A 162 -2.32 -27.93 -14.93
N ARG A 163 -2.40 -28.92 -14.05
CA ARG A 163 -3.29 -30.09 -14.21
C ARG A 163 -4.75 -29.70 -14.21
N GLN A 164 -5.18 -28.86 -13.27
CA GLN A 164 -6.56 -28.41 -13.18
C GLN A 164 -7.01 -27.64 -14.43
N LEU A 165 -6.15 -26.77 -14.96
CA LEU A 165 -6.47 -26.03 -16.18
C LEU A 165 -6.56 -26.96 -17.40
N SER A 166 -5.63 -27.92 -17.50
CA SER A 166 -5.63 -28.91 -18.58
C SER A 166 -6.85 -29.83 -18.52
N SER A 167 -7.29 -30.24 -17.34
CA SER A 167 -8.47 -31.09 -17.16
C SER A 167 -9.77 -30.34 -17.42
N GLU A 168 -9.88 -29.07 -17.00
CA GLU A 168 -11.11 -28.29 -17.29
C GLU A 168 -11.23 -27.89 -18.77
N ALA A 169 -10.11 -27.80 -19.48
CA ALA A 169 -10.08 -27.54 -20.92
C ALA A 169 -10.02 -28.83 -21.76
N SER A 170 -9.92 -30.02 -21.14
CA SER A 170 -9.86 -31.28 -21.88
C SER A 170 -11.18 -31.51 -22.62
N GLY A 171 -11.11 -31.66 -23.94
CA GLY A 171 -12.28 -31.73 -24.82
C GLY A 171 -12.50 -30.51 -25.71
N ASN A 172 -11.71 -29.43 -25.53
CA ASN A 172 -11.76 -28.26 -26.42
C ASN A 172 -10.34 -27.82 -26.82
N ALA A 173 -9.88 -28.31 -27.98
CA ALA A 173 -8.54 -28.01 -28.50
C ALA A 173 -8.31 -26.51 -28.76
N VAL A 174 -9.36 -25.78 -29.15
CA VAL A 174 -9.30 -24.32 -29.36
C VAL A 174 -9.15 -23.58 -28.02
N ALA A 175 -9.86 -24.01 -26.98
CA ALA A 175 -9.68 -23.45 -25.65
C ALA A 175 -8.26 -23.68 -25.12
N LEU A 176 -7.70 -24.88 -25.33
CA LEU A 176 -6.33 -25.20 -24.93
C LEU A 176 -5.30 -24.31 -25.66
N SER A 177 -5.45 -24.09 -26.97
CA SER A 177 -4.51 -23.24 -27.73
C SER A 177 -4.58 -21.76 -27.33
N ILE A 178 -5.78 -21.25 -27.05
CA ILE A 178 -5.99 -19.89 -26.52
C ILE A 178 -5.33 -19.75 -25.16
N LEU A 179 -5.51 -20.73 -24.27
CA LEU A 179 -4.93 -20.72 -22.93
C LEU A 179 -3.40 -20.82 -22.96
N ASP A 180 -2.84 -21.69 -23.80
CA ASP A 180 -1.39 -21.83 -23.95
C ASP A 180 -0.75 -20.54 -24.50
N SER A 181 -1.37 -19.93 -25.51
CA SER A 181 -0.93 -18.64 -26.06
C SER A 181 -0.96 -17.53 -24.99
N PHE A 182 -2.02 -17.50 -24.17
CA PHE A 182 -2.15 -16.55 -23.07
C PHE A 182 -1.08 -16.76 -21.99
N LEU A 183 -0.79 -18.00 -21.62
CA LEU A 183 0.18 -18.35 -20.59
C LEU A 183 1.63 -18.14 -21.05
N LYS A 184 1.97 -18.51 -22.29
CA LYS A 184 3.29 -18.23 -22.90
C LYS A 184 3.61 -16.74 -22.91
N TRP A 185 2.65 -15.91 -23.32
CA TRP A 185 2.81 -14.46 -23.27
C TRP A 185 3.02 -13.95 -21.82
N ASN A 186 2.42 -14.64 -20.84
CA ASN A 186 2.53 -14.28 -19.43
C ASN A 186 3.83 -14.78 -18.78
N SER A 187 4.46 -15.85 -19.28
CA SER A 187 5.72 -16.38 -18.73
C SER A 187 6.96 -15.65 -19.25
N GLN A 188 6.90 -15.03 -20.44
CA GLN A 188 8.01 -14.32 -21.09
C GLN A 188 8.36 -12.94 -20.49
N VAL A 189 8.15 -12.73 -19.18
CA VAL A 189 8.40 -11.42 -18.56
C VAL A 189 9.82 -11.30 -18.05
N SER A 190 10.67 -10.65 -18.85
CA SER A 190 11.88 -9.98 -18.38
C SER A 190 11.58 -8.48 -18.23
N GLY A 191 11.93 -7.88 -17.09
CA GLY A 191 11.81 -6.43 -16.89
C GLY A 191 11.69 -6.01 -15.42
N GLY A 192 12.05 -4.75 -15.15
CA GLY A 192 11.99 -4.16 -13.81
C GLY A 192 10.57 -3.77 -13.39
N LEU A 193 10.41 -3.35 -12.12
CA LEU A 193 9.13 -3.06 -11.45
C LEU A 193 8.06 -2.32 -12.28
N LEU A 194 8.46 -1.39 -13.15
CA LEU A 194 7.54 -0.64 -14.03
C LEU A 194 6.80 -1.53 -15.04
N THR A 195 7.46 -2.53 -15.63
CA THR A 195 6.81 -3.46 -16.57
C THR A 195 5.76 -4.31 -15.86
N TRP A 196 6.02 -4.65 -14.60
CA TRP A 196 5.13 -5.39 -13.72
C TRP A 196 3.89 -4.57 -13.34
N LEU A 197 4.09 -3.31 -12.94
CA LEU A 197 3.00 -2.38 -12.65
C LEU A 197 2.09 -2.16 -13.86
N LYS A 198 2.67 -1.83 -15.03
CA LYS A 198 1.91 -1.68 -16.28
C LYS A 198 1.11 -2.94 -16.61
N ARG A 199 1.67 -4.13 -16.35
CA ARG A 199 0.97 -5.40 -16.53
C ARG A 199 -0.18 -5.58 -15.54
N ASP A 200 -0.02 -5.23 -14.27
CA ASP A 200 -1.12 -5.32 -13.30
C ASP A 200 -2.29 -4.41 -13.66
N LEU A 201 -2.01 -3.17 -14.10
CA LEU A 201 -3.04 -2.23 -14.54
C LEU A 201 -3.80 -2.73 -15.78
N SER A 202 -3.09 -3.33 -16.73
CA SER A 202 -3.69 -3.87 -17.97
C SER A 202 -4.28 -5.28 -17.83
N ALA A 203 -4.16 -5.92 -16.66
CA ALA A 203 -4.61 -7.29 -16.44
C ALA A 203 -6.12 -7.45 -16.62
N THR A 204 -6.93 -6.49 -16.14
CA THR A 204 -8.39 -6.52 -16.26
C THR A 204 -8.86 -6.58 -17.70
N ILE A 205 -8.26 -5.78 -18.59
CA ILE A 205 -8.59 -5.75 -20.02
C ILE A 205 -8.23 -7.09 -20.67
N ARG A 206 -7.05 -7.64 -20.34
CA ARG A 206 -6.61 -8.93 -20.87
C ARG A 206 -7.49 -10.09 -20.45
N TYR A 207 -7.88 -10.18 -19.18
CA TYR A 207 -8.78 -11.24 -18.73
C TYR A 207 -10.17 -11.13 -19.38
N ARG A 208 -10.66 -9.91 -19.64
CA ARG A 208 -11.89 -9.70 -20.41
C ARG A 208 -11.74 -10.16 -21.87
N ARG A 209 -10.60 -9.89 -22.51
CA ARG A 209 -10.29 -10.35 -23.87
C ARG A 209 -10.21 -11.88 -23.94
N LEU A 210 -9.48 -12.50 -23.00
CA LEU A 210 -9.39 -13.96 -22.89
C LEU A 210 -10.79 -14.59 -22.72
N LYS A 211 -11.64 -14.01 -21.86
CA LYS A 211 -13.02 -14.47 -21.71
C LYS A 211 -13.76 -14.42 -23.04
N ARG A 212 -13.67 -13.30 -23.77
CA ARG A 212 -14.36 -13.14 -25.08
C ARG A 212 -13.88 -14.20 -26.07
N GLN A 213 -12.57 -14.40 -26.22
CA GLN A 213 -12.01 -15.42 -27.13
C GLN A 213 -12.48 -16.83 -26.79
N LEU A 214 -12.53 -17.18 -25.50
CA LEU A 214 -13.06 -18.48 -25.07
C LEU A 214 -14.55 -18.65 -25.41
N GLN A 215 -15.33 -17.56 -25.44
CA GLN A 215 -16.75 -17.61 -25.79
C GLN A 215 -16.96 -17.64 -27.30
N THR A 216 -16.24 -16.80 -28.06
CA THR A 216 -16.43 -16.65 -29.52
C THR A 216 -15.73 -17.75 -30.30
N ASP A 217 -14.47 -18.02 -29.98
CA ASP A 217 -13.61 -18.85 -30.82
C ASP A 217 -13.68 -20.31 -30.37
N ALA A 218 -13.78 -20.55 -29.05
CA ALA A 218 -13.91 -21.89 -28.49
C ALA A 218 -15.37 -22.31 -28.22
N GLY A 219 -16.36 -21.45 -28.46
CA GLY A 219 -17.79 -21.76 -28.30
C GLY A 219 -18.23 -22.07 -26.87
N LEU A 220 -17.47 -21.65 -25.85
CA LEU A 220 -17.76 -21.98 -24.45
C LEU A 220 -18.88 -21.11 -23.87
N SER A 221 -19.66 -21.72 -22.97
CA SER A 221 -20.65 -20.99 -22.17
C SER A 221 -19.98 -19.87 -21.35
N SER A 222 -20.74 -18.82 -21.01
CA SER A 222 -20.24 -17.73 -20.16
C SER A 222 -19.76 -18.23 -18.78
N GLY A 223 -20.35 -19.33 -18.28
CA GLY A 223 -19.96 -19.97 -17.03
C GLY A 223 -18.60 -20.64 -17.12
N ASP A 224 -18.40 -21.47 -18.15
CA ASP A 224 -17.17 -22.23 -18.35
C ASP A 224 -15.99 -21.33 -18.72
N ALA A 225 -16.22 -20.35 -19.60
CA ALA A 225 -15.22 -19.33 -19.91
C ALA A 225 -14.80 -18.56 -18.65
N LYS A 226 -15.73 -18.22 -17.74
CA LYS A 226 -15.41 -17.54 -16.47
C LYS A 226 -14.61 -18.44 -15.52
N ARG A 227 -14.85 -19.74 -15.54
CA ARG A 227 -14.12 -20.74 -14.73
C ARG A 227 -12.68 -20.89 -15.23
N LEU A 228 -12.49 -21.11 -16.52
CA LEU A 228 -11.17 -21.20 -17.15
C LEU A 228 -10.36 -19.92 -16.99
N VAL A 229 -10.96 -18.74 -17.19
CA VAL A 229 -10.28 -17.45 -16.96
C VAL A 229 -9.84 -17.30 -15.51
N ARG A 230 -10.62 -17.80 -14.54
CA ARG A 230 -10.26 -17.74 -13.12
C ARG A 230 -9.03 -18.62 -12.83
N LEU A 231 -8.98 -19.82 -13.39
CA LEU A 231 -7.84 -20.72 -13.25
C LEU A 231 -6.59 -20.17 -13.97
N ALA A 232 -6.74 -19.74 -15.22
CA ALA A 232 -5.68 -19.11 -15.99
C ALA A 232 -5.11 -17.88 -15.26
N ARG A 233 -5.97 -17.06 -14.63
CA ARG A 233 -5.55 -15.93 -13.80
C ARG A 233 -4.74 -16.37 -12.58
N ARG A 234 -5.15 -17.42 -11.87
CA ARG A 234 -4.44 -17.93 -10.69
C ARG A 234 -3.06 -18.46 -11.06
N ARG A 235 -2.98 -19.28 -12.11
CA ARG A 235 -1.73 -19.81 -12.66
C ARG A 235 -0.80 -18.69 -13.12
N ALA A 236 -1.30 -17.80 -13.98
CA ALA A 236 -0.54 -16.68 -14.51
C ALA A 236 -0.01 -15.75 -13.40
N LEU A 237 -0.79 -15.54 -12.33
CA LEU A 237 -0.34 -14.75 -11.18
C LEU A 237 0.76 -15.48 -10.38
N LEU A 238 0.63 -16.80 -10.21
CA LEU A 238 1.62 -17.61 -9.49
C LEU A 238 2.96 -17.65 -10.23
N GLU A 239 2.97 -18.06 -11.50
CA GLU A 239 4.18 -18.11 -12.35
C GLU A 239 4.92 -16.76 -12.33
N ARG A 240 4.13 -15.69 -12.45
CA ARG A 240 4.61 -14.32 -12.38
C ARG A 240 5.26 -14.01 -11.02
N ARG A 241 4.63 -14.35 -9.90
CA ARG A 241 5.21 -14.13 -8.56
C ARG A 241 6.48 -14.95 -8.33
N VAL A 242 6.52 -16.18 -8.84
CA VAL A 242 7.71 -17.05 -8.80
C VAL A 242 8.86 -16.41 -9.58
N ALA A 243 8.63 -15.94 -10.81
CA ALA A 243 9.64 -15.26 -11.62
C ALA A 243 10.17 -13.97 -10.96
N PHE A 244 9.31 -13.24 -10.24
CA PHE A 244 9.71 -12.01 -9.55
C PHE A 244 10.34 -12.25 -8.17
N LEU A 245 10.24 -13.45 -7.60
CA LEU A 245 10.57 -13.71 -6.20
C LEU A 245 12.01 -13.29 -5.85
N GLY A 246 12.98 -13.64 -6.69
CA GLY A 246 14.37 -13.25 -6.49
C GLY A 246 14.57 -11.73 -6.49
N HIS A 247 13.89 -11.01 -7.39
CA HIS A 247 13.91 -9.56 -7.44
C HIS A 247 13.21 -8.94 -6.22
N ALA A 248 12.06 -9.49 -5.81
CA ALA A 248 11.33 -9.05 -4.64
C ALA A 248 12.19 -9.14 -3.36
N ARG A 249 12.89 -10.26 -3.15
CA ARG A 249 13.80 -10.43 -2.01
C ARG A 249 14.92 -9.39 -2.02
N LYS A 250 15.57 -9.17 -3.17
CA LYS A 250 16.62 -8.14 -3.32
C LYS A 250 16.08 -6.74 -3.05
N LEU A 251 14.92 -6.40 -3.60
CA LEU A 251 14.30 -5.08 -3.41
C LEU A 251 13.89 -4.85 -1.95
N LEU A 252 13.33 -5.85 -1.26
CA LEU A 252 12.98 -5.73 0.16
C LEU A 252 14.21 -5.54 1.05
N HIS A 253 15.33 -6.19 0.70
CA HIS A 253 16.59 -5.99 1.40
C HIS A 253 17.05 -4.52 1.32
N HIS A 254 17.14 -3.97 0.10
CA HIS A 254 17.51 -2.57 -0.11
C HIS A 254 16.48 -1.59 0.46
N TRP A 255 15.19 -1.92 0.35
CA TRP A 255 14.11 -1.11 0.90
C TRP A 255 14.30 -0.87 2.40
N HIS A 256 14.68 -1.88 3.18
CA HIS A 256 14.97 -1.70 4.59
C HIS A 256 16.16 -0.77 4.87
N VAL A 257 17.16 -0.77 3.99
CA VAL A 257 18.35 0.09 4.08
C VAL A 257 17.97 1.55 3.87
N PHE A 258 17.04 1.85 2.96
CA PHE A 258 16.58 3.22 2.73
C PHE A 258 15.46 3.66 3.68
N HIS A 259 14.46 2.82 3.93
CA HIS A 259 13.26 3.21 4.67
C HIS A 259 13.56 3.55 6.14
N LYS A 260 14.43 2.78 6.81
CA LYS A 260 14.69 2.95 8.24
C LYS A 260 15.46 4.24 8.57
N PRO A 261 16.57 4.60 7.89
CA PRO A 261 17.28 5.85 8.18
C PRO A 261 16.40 7.08 8.01
N PHE A 262 15.62 7.16 6.93
CA PHE A 262 14.70 8.28 6.72
C PHE A 262 13.62 8.33 7.80
N ALA A 263 13.12 7.18 8.26
CA ALA A 263 12.16 7.14 9.36
C ALA A 263 12.77 7.67 10.66
N ILE A 264 14.04 7.35 10.95
CA ILE A 264 14.76 7.86 12.13
C ILE A 264 14.99 9.36 12.01
N ILE A 265 15.49 9.85 10.87
CA ILE A 265 15.74 11.28 10.63
C ILE A 265 14.45 12.08 10.82
N MET A 266 13.37 11.64 10.19
CA MET A 266 12.05 12.25 10.32
C MET A 266 11.55 12.26 11.77
N LEU A 267 11.67 11.15 12.48
CA LEU A 267 11.27 11.05 13.88
C LEU A 267 12.07 12.01 14.78
N VAL A 268 13.39 12.07 14.62
CA VAL A 268 14.27 12.95 15.40
C VAL A 268 13.90 14.41 15.15
N ILE A 269 13.76 14.83 13.89
CA ILE A 269 13.42 16.22 13.57
C ILE A 269 11.99 16.54 14.04
N MET A 270 11.04 15.60 13.94
CA MET A 270 9.68 15.78 14.46
C MET A 270 9.68 16.01 15.98
N VAL A 271 10.44 15.23 16.75
CA VAL A 271 10.55 15.42 18.21
C VAL A 271 11.16 16.77 18.54
N VAL A 272 12.24 17.16 17.86
CA VAL A 272 12.86 18.48 18.03
C VAL A 272 11.87 19.60 17.66
N HIS A 273 11.14 19.46 16.55
CA HIS A 273 10.15 20.43 16.11
C HIS A 273 9.03 20.63 17.15
N VAL A 274 8.48 19.54 17.68
CA VAL A 274 7.44 19.59 18.71
C VAL A 274 7.98 20.19 20.02
N ALA A 275 9.19 19.80 20.44
CA ALA A 275 9.81 20.33 21.65
C ALA A 275 10.07 21.84 21.56
N VAL A 276 10.60 22.31 20.43
CA VAL A 276 10.81 23.74 20.16
C VAL A 276 9.49 24.49 20.11
N ALA A 277 8.46 23.94 19.46
CA ALA A 277 7.15 24.57 19.40
C ALA A 277 6.55 24.78 20.80
N ILE A 278 6.60 23.74 21.66
CA ILE A 278 6.15 23.82 23.05
C ILE A 278 6.99 24.84 23.84
N PHE A 279 8.32 24.82 23.69
CA PHE A 279 9.22 25.76 24.37
C PHE A 279 8.93 27.22 24.00
N LEU A 280 8.56 27.49 22.75
CA LEU A 280 8.17 28.82 22.27
C LEU A 280 6.71 29.18 22.60
N GLY A 281 5.97 28.32 23.31
CA GLY A 281 4.60 28.59 23.75
C GLY A 281 3.50 28.28 22.72
N TYR A 282 3.80 27.51 21.67
CA TYR A 282 2.78 27.07 20.72
C TYR A 282 2.08 25.80 21.24
N THR A 283 1.03 25.99 22.04
CA THR A 283 0.18 24.95 22.62
C THR A 283 -1.22 24.96 21.99
N TRP A 284 -1.91 23.82 22.00
CA TRP A 284 -3.10 23.61 21.16
C TRP A 284 -4.38 24.27 21.66
N ILE A 285 -4.69 24.08 22.94
CA ILE A 285 -5.93 24.57 23.56
C ILE A 285 -5.62 25.57 24.70
N PHE A 286 -4.39 25.53 25.20
CA PHE A 286 -3.95 26.27 26.38
C PHE A 286 -2.89 27.28 26.01
#